data_AF-A0A7S3N365-F1
#
_entry.id   AF-A0A7S3N365-F1
#
_cell.length_a   1.000
_cell.length_b   1.000
_cell.length_c   1.000
_cell.angle_alpha   90.00
_cell.angle_beta   90.00
_cell.angle_gamma   90.00
#
_symmetry.space_group_name_H-M   'P 1'
#
loop_
_entity.id
_entity.type
_entity.pdbx_description
1 polymer ?
#
loop_
_entity_poly.entity_id
_entity_poly.type
_entity_poly.pdbx_seq_one_letter_code
_entity_poly.pdbx_strand_id
1 'polypeptide(L)'
;TEEEVQAYMKKEGGHLVIYQGVVYEVGEYMEQHPGGQDLLEDELGTNIDDKFEEAEHTKSAKNIFKDLEVVGKMKNHDETSTGSSDELQTRGGASHMDGASLGCTRDFDYSTGLWEQIWQCDWTFEEYYVYINEPKVLVNPVRDLRLFKHPLREFITKTPWWLIPLFWVPVVAVM
;
A
#
# COMPACT_ATOMS: atom_id res chain seq x y z
N THR A 1 -25.72 -1.20 5.68
CA THR A 1 -26.01 -2.40 4.87
C THR A 1 -25.36 -2.24 3.51
N GLU A 2 -25.24 -3.29 2.69
CA GLU A 2 -24.64 -3.16 1.35
C GLU A 2 -25.42 -2.18 0.48
N GLU A 3 -26.75 -2.21 0.60
CA GLU A 3 -27.66 -1.27 -0.06
C GLU A 3 -27.38 0.20 0.31
N GLU A 4 -27.06 0.47 1.58
CA GLU A 4 -26.69 1.81 2.06
C GLU A 4 -25.34 2.25 1.49
N VAL A 5 -24.36 1.34 1.40
CA VAL A 5 -23.04 1.62 0.81
C VAL A 5 -23.20 1.96 -0.68
N GLN A 6 -23.96 1.17 -1.43
CA GLN A 6 -24.26 1.44 -2.84
C GLN A 6 -25.04 2.74 -3.05
N ALA A 7 -25.98 3.06 -2.15
CA ALA A 7 -26.71 4.32 -2.20
C ALA A 7 -25.80 5.51 -1.91
N TYR A 8 -24.86 5.37 -0.97
CA TYR A 8 -23.85 6.38 -0.67
C TYR A 8 -22.94 6.63 -1.87
N MET A 9 -22.43 5.57 -2.51
CA MET A 9 -21.62 5.68 -3.73
C MET A 9 -22.33 6.45 -4.84
N LYS A 10 -23.62 6.17 -5.08
CA LYS A 10 -24.42 6.88 -6.09
C LYS A 10 -24.64 8.35 -5.76
N LYS A 11 -24.63 8.71 -4.48
CA LYS A 11 -24.95 10.07 -4.01
C LYS A 11 -23.72 10.96 -3.94
N GLU A 12 -22.66 10.49 -3.27
CA GLU A 12 -21.45 11.27 -3.00
C GLU A 12 -20.35 11.03 -4.03
N GLY A 13 -20.41 9.92 -4.79
CA GLY A 13 -19.39 9.55 -5.78
C GLY A 13 -18.11 9.07 -5.11
N GLY A 14 -18.03 7.76 -4.85
CA GLY A 14 -16.86 7.12 -4.24
C GLY A 14 -16.72 5.66 -4.67
N HIS A 15 -15.52 5.11 -4.48
CA HIS A 15 -15.17 3.73 -4.79
C HIS A 15 -15.00 2.97 -3.48
N LEU A 16 -16.10 2.39 -3.02
CA LEU A 16 -16.17 1.72 -1.71
C LEU A 16 -16.10 0.22 -1.86
N VAL A 17 -15.42 -0.44 -0.92
CA VAL A 17 -15.45 -1.89 -0.75
C VAL A 17 -15.68 -2.24 0.71
N ILE A 18 -16.29 -3.40 0.97
CA ILE A 18 -16.57 -3.87 2.33
C ILE A 18 -15.67 -5.08 2.60
N TYR A 19 -14.77 -4.96 3.57
CA TYR A 19 -13.91 -6.05 4.02
C TYR A 19 -14.02 -6.21 5.54
N GLN A 20 -14.28 -7.43 5.99
CA GLN A 20 -14.47 -7.81 7.39
C GLN A 20 -15.45 -6.88 8.12
N GLY A 21 -16.55 -6.50 7.44
CA GLY A 21 -17.56 -5.60 8.00
C GLY A 21 -17.12 -4.13 8.18
N VAL A 22 -15.97 -3.73 7.68
CA VAL A 22 -15.51 -2.34 7.61
C VAL A 22 -15.61 -1.85 6.17
N VAL A 23 -16.02 -0.58 5.98
CA VAL A 23 -16.18 0.05 4.68
C VAL A 23 -14.96 0.92 4.41
N TYR A 24 -14.23 0.61 3.34
CA TYR A 24 -13.00 1.30 2.94
C TYR A 24 -13.21 2.05 1.62
N GLU A 25 -12.64 3.24 1.51
CA GLU A 25 -12.50 3.96 0.24
C GLU A 25 -11.20 3.50 -0.45
N VAL A 26 -11.33 3.01 -1.68
CA VAL A 26 -10.22 2.46 -2.46
C VAL A 26 -9.90 3.26 -3.72
N GLY A 27 -10.61 4.37 -3.99
CA GLY A 27 -10.53 5.10 -5.25
C GLY A 27 -9.10 5.45 -5.69
N GLU A 28 -8.26 6.00 -4.81
CA GLU A 28 -6.87 6.31 -5.16
C GLU A 28 -5.98 5.05 -5.29
N TYR A 29 -6.35 3.95 -4.64
CA TYR A 29 -5.59 2.70 -4.65
C TYR A 29 -5.83 1.85 -5.90
N MET A 30 -6.95 2.04 -6.60
CA MET A 30 -7.36 1.18 -7.73
C MET A 30 -6.27 1.03 -8.80
N GLU A 31 -5.62 2.12 -9.20
CA GLU A 31 -4.55 2.13 -10.20
C GLU A 31 -3.27 1.42 -9.72
N GLN A 32 -3.06 1.33 -8.40
CA GLN A 32 -1.89 0.70 -7.78
C GLN A 32 -2.15 -0.75 -7.37
N HIS A 33 -3.37 -1.25 -7.53
CA HIS A 33 -3.71 -2.62 -7.19
C HIS A 33 -2.89 -3.61 -8.05
N PRO A 34 -2.08 -4.50 -7.43
CA PRO A 34 -1.22 -5.42 -8.19
C PRO A 34 -1.98 -6.39 -9.12
N GLY A 35 -3.24 -6.68 -8.80
CA GLY A 35 -4.12 -7.52 -9.64
C GLY A 35 -4.79 -6.77 -10.80
N GLY A 36 -4.61 -5.44 -10.88
CA GLY A 36 -5.27 -4.58 -11.86
C GLY A 36 -6.55 -3.94 -11.32
N GLN A 37 -6.87 -2.77 -11.88
CA GLN A 37 -8.03 -1.95 -11.49
C GLN A 37 -9.37 -2.65 -11.81
N ASP A 38 -9.47 -3.30 -12.96
CA ASP A 38 -10.71 -3.92 -13.45
C ASP A 38 -11.32 -4.91 -12.43
N LEU A 39 -10.48 -5.65 -11.71
CA LEU A 39 -10.92 -6.61 -10.68
C LEU A 39 -11.56 -5.94 -9.46
N LEU A 40 -11.19 -4.69 -9.16
CA LEU A 40 -11.80 -3.93 -8.08
C LEU A 40 -13.09 -3.24 -8.55
N GLU A 41 -13.15 -2.80 -9.81
CA GLU A 41 -14.34 -2.14 -10.39
C GLU A 41 -15.59 -3.02 -10.33
N ASP A 42 -15.44 -4.31 -10.62
CA ASP A 42 -16.53 -5.29 -10.59
C ASP A 42 -17.07 -5.53 -9.16
N GLU A 43 -16.28 -5.17 -8.14
CA GLU A 43 -16.55 -5.44 -6.72
C GLU A 43 -16.87 -4.20 -5.89
N LEU A 44 -17.09 -3.06 -6.55
CA LEU A 44 -17.43 -1.85 -5.85
C LEU A 44 -18.83 -1.93 -5.21
N GLY A 45 -18.90 -1.56 -3.93
CA GLY A 45 -20.11 -1.52 -3.14
C GLY A 45 -20.60 -2.90 -2.65
N THR A 46 -19.78 -3.93 -2.77
CA THR A 46 -20.08 -5.30 -2.29
C THR A 46 -19.13 -5.71 -1.15
N ASN A 47 -19.47 -6.81 -0.48
CA ASN A 47 -18.55 -7.50 0.42
C ASN A 47 -17.56 -8.35 -0.40
N ILE A 48 -16.26 -8.11 -0.15
CA ILE A 48 -15.16 -8.74 -0.88
C ILE A 48 -14.45 -9.84 -0.06
N ASP A 49 -14.97 -10.24 1.09
CA ASP A 49 -14.30 -11.18 2.01
C ASP A 49 -13.96 -12.50 1.31
N ASP A 50 -14.95 -13.11 0.64
CA ASP A 50 -14.76 -14.38 -0.06
C ASP A 50 -13.80 -14.24 -1.25
N LYS A 51 -13.93 -13.15 -2.03
CA LYS A 51 -13.11 -12.89 -3.22
C LYS A 51 -11.66 -12.58 -2.85
N PHE A 52 -11.47 -11.88 -1.74
CA PHE A 52 -10.15 -11.57 -1.23
C PHE A 52 -9.41 -12.84 -0.77
N GLU A 53 -10.09 -13.76 -0.08
CA GLU A 53 -9.46 -15.03 0.34
C GLU A 53 -9.31 -16.01 -0.85
N GLU A 54 -10.24 -16.04 -1.81
CA GLU A 54 -10.14 -16.86 -3.04
C GLU A 54 -8.94 -16.47 -3.92
N ALA A 55 -8.62 -15.17 -3.97
CA ALA A 55 -7.45 -14.66 -4.67
C ALA A 55 -6.12 -14.94 -3.94
N GLU A 56 -6.15 -15.63 -2.79
CA GLU A 56 -4.98 -16.03 -1.99
C GLU A 56 -4.00 -14.88 -1.69
N HIS A 57 -4.55 -13.71 -1.32
CA HIS A 57 -3.76 -12.53 -0.96
C HIS A 57 -2.80 -12.80 0.21
N THR A 58 -1.59 -12.25 0.11
CA THR A 58 -0.56 -12.38 1.15
C THR A 58 -0.95 -11.63 2.42
N LYS A 59 -0.28 -11.94 3.54
CA LYS A 59 -0.44 -11.19 4.81
C LYS A 59 -0.11 -9.70 4.64
N SER A 60 0.87 -9.37 3.80
CA SER A 60 1.24 -7.99 3.49
C SER A 60 0.10 -7.25 2.76
N ALA A 61 -0.65 -7.93 1.89
CA ALA A 61 -1.83 -7.34 1.26
C ALA A 61 -2.94 -7.03 2.28
N LYS A 62 -3.14 -7.88 3.30
CA LYS A 62 -4.07 -7.60 4.41
C LYS A 62 -3.68 -6.34 5.19
N ASN A 63 -2.39 -6.04 5.30
CA ASN A 63 -1.91 -4.84 5.98
C ASN A 63 -2.26 -3.54 5.23
N ILE A 64 -2.50 -3.57 3.91
CA ILE A 64 -2.90 -2.38 3.14
C ILE A 64 -4.18 -1.76 3.68
N PHE A 65 -5.14 -2.58 4.15
CA PHE A 65 -6.40 -2.10 4.74
C PHE A 65 -6.21 -1.23 5.98
N LYS A 66 -5.07 -1.34 6.68
CA LYS A 66 -4.78 -0.48 7.86
C LYS A 66 -4.53 0.97 7.46
N ASP A 67 -4.03 1.19 6.25
CA ASP A 67 -3.65 2.50 5.75
C ASP A 67 -4.76 3.13 4.87
N LEU A 68 -5.68 2.32 4.34
CA LEU A 68 -6.84 2.79 3.58
C LEU A 68 -7.79 3.65 4.44
N GLU A 69 -8.47 4.59 3.80
CA GLU A 69 -9.43 5.45 4.48
C GLU A 69 -10.68 4.65 4.87
N VAL A 70 -11.04 4.70 6.15
CA VAL A 70 -12.23 4.04 6.69
C VAL A 70 -13.40 5.02 6.65
N VAL A 71 -14.41 4.69 5.86
CA VAL A 71 -15.63 5.49 5.72
C VAL A 71 -16.67 5.12 6.79
N GLY A 72 -16.70 3.85 7.21
CA GLY A 72 -17.64 3.38 8.23
C GLY A 72 -17.53 1.91 8.56
N LYS A 73 -18.47 1.42 9.37
CA LYS A 73 -18.59 0.01 9.77
C LYS A 73 -20.02 -0.50 9.55
N MET A 74 -20.13 -1.78 9.24
CA MET A 74 -21.41 -2.47 9.03
C MET A 74 -22.08 -2.79 10.37
N LYS A 75 -23.41 -2.69 10.41
CA LYS A 75 -24.22 -2.79 11.64
C LYS A 75 -24.07 -4.11 12.41
N ASN A 76 -23.74 -5.21 11.74
CA ASN A 76 -23.62 -6.54 12.35
C ASN A 76 -22.20 -6.87 12.81
N HIS A 77 -21.25 -5.94 12.72
CA HIS A 77 -19.84 -6.19 13.02
C HIS A 77 -19.55 -6.34 14.53
N ASP A 78 -20.36 -5.73 15.39
CA ASP A 78 -20.11 -5.69 16.84
C ASP A 78 -20.45 -7.00 17.57
N GLU A 79 -21.13 -7.96 16.94
CA GLU A 79 -21.58 -9.19 17.63
C GLU A 79 -20.65 -10.42 17.42
N THR A 80 -19.60 -10.30 16.59
CA THR A 80 -18.70 -11.43 16.27
C THR A 80 -17.24 -11.24 16.74
N SER A 81 -16.86 -10.08 17.28
CA SER A 81 -15.46 -9.78 17.63
C SER A 81 -15.18 -9.78 19.14
N THR A 82 -15.34 -10.94 19.80
CA THR A 82 -14.65 -11.20 21.07
C THR A 82 -13.39 -12.02 20.79
N GLY A 83 -12.26 -11.34 20.54
CA GLY A 83 -10.96 -12.02 20.46
C GLY A 83 -9.96 -11.45 19.46
N SER A 84 -9.62 -10.16 19.55
CA SER A 84 -8.24 -9.67 19.46
C SER A 84 -8.27 -8.16 19.64
N SER A 85 -8.10 -7.72 20.87
CA SER A 85 -7.69 -6.37 21.19
C SER A 85 -6.27 -6.18 20.63
N ASP A 86 -6.16 -5.56 19.47
CA ASP A 86 -4.95 -4.82 19.10
C ASP A 86 -5.35 -3.35 19.02
N GLU A 87 -4.70 -2.56 19.86
CA GLU A 87 -5.03 -1.18 20.14
C GLU A 87 -4.86 -0.33 18.87
N LEU A 88 -5.99 0.18 18.34
CA LEU A 88 -5.98 1.30 17.39
C LEU A 88 -5.58 2.57 18.15
N GLN A 89 -4.27 2.75 18.37
CA GLN A 89 -3.74 4.06 18.73
C GLN A 89 -3.63 4.91 17.48
N THR A 90 -4.57 5.84 17.35
CA THR A 90 -4.40 7.08 16.60
C THR A 90 -3.13 7.81 17.08
N ARG A 91 -2.03 7.70 16.36
CA ARG A 91 -0.90 8.63 16.40
C ARG A 91 -0.41 8.88 14.99
N GLY A 92 -0.51 10.13 14.56
CA GLY A 92 -0.19 10.56 13.22
C GLY A 92 1.23 10.20 12.78
N GLY A 93 1.36 9.90 11.50
CA GLY A 93 2.58 9.51 10.82
C GLY A 93 2.29 8.31 9.93
N ALA A 94 2.43 8.49 8.62
CA ALA A 94 2.30 7.41 7.64
C ALA A 94 3.36 6.33 7.92
N SER A 95 3.01 5.29 8.67
CA SER A 95 3.94 4.21 8.99
C SER A 95 3.23 2.98 9.59
N HIS A 96 2.70 2.07 8.76
CA HIS A 96 2.79 0.66 9.10
C HIS A 96 2.66 -0.30 7.90
N MET A 97 3.68 -0.29 7.04
CA MET A 97 3.87 -1.20 5.90
C MET A 97 4.86 -2.34 6.19
N ASP A 98 5.19 -2.58 7.45
CA ASP A 98 6.20 -3.56 7.83
C ASP A 98 5.49 -4.88 8.19
N GLY A 99 5.42 -5.80 7.22
CA GLY A 99 4.78 -7.12 7.34
C GLY A 99 5.55 -8.10 8.23
N ALA A 100 6.75 -7.72 8.67
CA ALA A 100 7.49 -8.40 9.71
C ALA A 100 8.11 -7.35 10.63
N SER A 101 7.95 -7.51 11.93
CA SER A 101 8.76 -6.84 12.94
C SER A 101 10.21 -7.34 12.79
N LEU A 102 10.95 -6.70 11.89
CA LEU A 102 12.35 -6.99 11.61
C LEU A 102 13.15 -6.67 12.88
N GLY A 103 14.23 -7.41 13.16
CA GLY A 103 15.12 -7.17 14.29
C GLY A 103 15.88 -5.83 14.23
N CYS A 104 15.69 -5.06 13.15
CA CYS A 104 16.08 -3.68 13.10
C CYS A 104 15.42 -2.91 14.24
N THR A 105 16.22 -2.23 15.06
CA THR A 105 15.77 -1.57 16.30
C THR A 105 14.75 -0.43 16.08
N ARG A 106 14.29 -0.21 14.84
CA ARG A 106 13.45 0.90 14.44
C ARG A 106 12.58 0.52 13.23
N ASP A 107 11.29 0.83 13.31
CA ASP A 107 10.36 0.78 12.18
C ASP A 107 10.83 1.72 11.05
N PHE A 108 10.60 1.34 9.79
CA PHE A 108 11.00 2.17 8.66
C PHE A 108 10.08 3.39 8.53
N ASP A 109 10.69 4.57 8.44
CA ASP A 109 9.98 5.81 8.14
C ASP A 109 9.88 5.99 6.61
N TYR A 110 8.73 5.66 6.05
CA TYR A 110 8.44 5.79 4.63
C TYR A 110 8.21 7.24 4.17
N SER A 111 8.13 8.21 5.09
CA SER A 111 8.03 9.65 4.76
C SER A 111 9.36 10.24 4.30
N THR A 112 10.47 9.58 4.63
CA THR A 112 11.84 10.02 4.33
C THR A 112 12.56 9.05 3.40
N GLY A 113 13.82 9.34 3.06
CA GLY A 113 14.64 8.48 2.21
C GLY A 113 14.97 7.16 2.89
N LEU A 114 14.67 6.02 2.24
CA LEU A 114 14.90 4.68 2.77
C LEU A 114 16.36 4.23 2.75
N TRP A 115 17.16 4.72 1.81
CA TRP A 115 18.52 4.22 1.59
C TRP A 115 19.39 4.32 2.86
N GLU A 116 19.33 5.45 3.55
CA GLU A 116 20.08 5.65 4.80
C GLU A 116 19.59 4.75 5.94
N GLN A 117 18.29 4.45 5.96
CA GLN A 117 17.69 3.59 6.99
C GLN A 117 18.10 2.13 6.78
N ILE A 118 18.01 1.65 5.53
CA ILE A 118 18.42 0.29 5.15
C ILE A 118 19.91 0.10 5.41
N TRP A 119 20.73 1.11 5.08
CA TRP A 119 22.19 1.05 5.26
C TRP A 119 22.63 0.99 6.73
N GLN A 120 21.89 1.64 7.64
CA GLN A 120 22.22 1.68 9.07
C GLN A 120 21.66 0.49 9.85
N CYS A 121 20.83 -0.32 9.20
CA CYS A 121 20.22 -1.49 9.81
C CYS A 121 21.19 -2.68 9.75
N ASP A 122 21.30 -3.39 10.87
CA ASP A 122 22.04 -4.65 10.97
C ASP A 122 21.06 -5.80 10.70
N TRP A 123 21.18 -6.42 9.52
CA TRP A 123 20.22 -7.42 9.04
C TRP A 123 20.79 -8.83 9.19
N THR A 124 19.96 -9.77 9.65
CA THR A 124 20.17 -11.18 9.31
C THR A 124 19.73 -11.45 7.88
N PHE A 125 20.23 -12.55 7.29
CA PHE A 125 19.85 -12.96 5.94
C PHE A 125 18.33 -13.18 5.82
N GLU A 126 17.71 -13.79 6.83
CA GLU A 126 16.27 -14.09 6.81
C GLU A 126 15.43 -12.82 6.87
N GLU A 127 15.81 -11.85 7.70
CA GLU A 127 15.13 -10.56 7.78
C GLU A 127 15.24 -9.79 6.47
N TYR A 128 16.43 -9.74 5.89
CA TYR A 128 16.63 -9.12 4.57
C TYR A 128 15.80 -9.83 3.50
N TYR A 129 15.79 -11.16 3.49
CA TYR A 129 15.03 -11.96 2.53
C TYR A 129 13.53 -11.74 2.65
N VAL A 130 12.99 -11.70 3.87
CA VAL A 130 11.57 -11.38 4.08
C VAL A 130 11.28 -9.96 3.63
N TYR A 131 12.12 -8.99 4.00
CA TYR A 131 11.92 -7.58 3.68
C TYR A 131 11.85 -7.31 2.17
N ILE A 132 12.77 -7.90 1.37
CA ILE A 132 12.81 -7.68 -0.09
C ILE A 132 11.64 -8.33 -0.83
N ASN A 133 11.05 -9.39 -0.26
CA ASN A 133 9.94 -10.13 -0.88
C ASN A 133 8.58 -9.55 -0.49
N GLU A 134 8.52 -8.70 0.52
CA GLU A 134 7.29 -8.03 0.91
C GLU A 134 7.05 -6.76 0.07
N PRO A 135 5.92 -6.67 -0.65
CA PRO A 135 5.60 -5.49 -1.43
C PRO A 135 5.42 -4.27 -0.53
N LYS A 136 5.99 -3.14 -0.94
CA LYS A 136 5.93 -1.88 -0.21
C LYS A 136 5.11 -0.88 -1.03
N VAL A 137 3.80 -0.85 -0.78
CA VAL A 137 2.85 0.02 -1.50
C VAL A 137 2.29 1.04 -0.52
N LEU A 138 2.53 2.32 -0.79
CA LEU A 138 2.02 3.39 0.06
C LEU A 138 0.67 3.83 -0.47
N VAL A 139 -0.39 3.57 0.30
CA VAL A 139 -1.77 3.90 -0.10
C VAL A 139 -2.30 5.19 0.54
N ASN A 140 -1.60 5.75 1.54
CA ASN A 140 -2.05 6.95 2.24
C ASN A 140 -0.89 7.91 2.60
N PRO A 141 -0.65 8.97 1.80
CA PRO A 141 -1.19 9.17 0.46
C PRO A 141 -0.57 8.20 -0.55
N VAL A 142 -1.27 8.00 -1.68
CA VAL A 142 -0.81 7.19 -2.81
C VAL A 142 0.45 7.81 -3.44
N ARG A 143 1.63 7.17 -3.24
CA ARG A 143 2.92 7.70 -3.74
C ARG A 143 4.03 6.67 -3.83
N ASP A 144 5.02 6.99 -4.67
CA ASP A 144 6.27 6.22 -4.73
C ASP A 144 7.13 6.39 -3.46
N LEU A 145 7.88 5.32 -3.17
CA LEU A 145 8.93 5.33 -2.17
C LEU A 145 10.07 6.26 -2.60
N ARG A 146 10.58 7.03 -1.63
CA ARG A 146 11.78 7.83 -1.81
C ARG A 146 12.98 7.03 -1.34
N LEU A 147 13.96 6.83 -2.21
CA LEU A 147 15.19 6.18 -1.81
C LEU A 147 16.11 7.16 -1.08
N PHE A 148 16.21 8.39 -1.57
CA PHE A 148 17.09 9.40 -1.01
C PHE A 148 16.32 10.60 -0.45
N LYS A 149 16.86 11.19 0.63
CA LYS A 149 16.30 12.40 1.25
C LYS A 149 16.41 13.64 0.34
N HIS A 150 17.51 13.74 -0.40
CA HIS A 150 17.79 14.90 -1.26
C HIS A 150 17.21 14.70 -2.67
N PRO A 151 16.41 15.66 -3.19
CA PRO A 151 15.80 15.56 -4.52
C PRO A 151 16.79 15.34 -5.66
N LEU A 152 17.98 15.95 -5.58
CA LEU A 152 19.03 15.77 -6.61
C LEU A 152 19.55 14.34 -6.65
N ARG A 153 19.74 13.69 -5.48
CA ARG A 153 20.23 12.31 -5.42
C ARG A 153 19.16 11.35 -5.96
N GLU A 154 17.92 11.56 -5.55
CA GLU A 154 16.77 10.83 -6.06
C GLU A 154 16.69 10.91 -7.59
N PHE A 155 16.81 12.12 -8.15
CA PHE A 155 16.76 12.37 -9.58
C PHE A 155 17.89 11.67 -10.35
N ILE A 156 19.13 11.74 -9.86
CA ILE A 156 20.28 11.11 -10.53
C ILE A 156 20.16 9.57 -10.50
N THR A 157 19.54 9.00 -9.48
CA THR A 157 19.31 7.55 -9.40
C THR A 157 18.10 7.07 -10.22
N LYS A 158 17.13 7.94 -10.48
CA LYS A 158 15.98 7.67 -11.35
C LYS A 158 16.33 8.09 -12.78
N THR A 159 16.94 7.21 -13.56
CA THR A 159 17.25 7.49 -14.97
C THR A 159 16.03 7.24 -15.84
N PRO A 160 15.42 8.27 -16.48
CA PRO A 160 14.34 8.06 -17.42
C PRO A 160 14.84 7.26 -18.62
N TRP A 161 14.01 6.35 -19.13
CA TRP A 161 14.38 5.47 -20.24
C TRP A 161 14.87 6.24 -21.48
N TRP A 162 14.36 7.46 -21.74
CA TRP A 162 14.70 8.31 -22.88
C TRP A 162 16.05 9.02 -22.74
N LEU A 163 16.61 9.13 -21.53
CA LEU A 163 17.93 9.73 -21.31
C LEU A 163 19.04 8.89 -21.96
N ILE A 164 18.88 7.57 -21.93
CA ILE A 164 19.82 6.60 -22.50
C ILE A 164 19.94 6.80 -24.03
N PRO A 165 18.88 6.70 -24.85
CA PRO A 165 18.99 6.94 -26.27
C PRO A 165 19.38 8.40 -26.59
N LEU A 166 18.92 9.39 -25.84
CA LEU A 166 19.33 10.79 -26.04
C LEU A 166 20.86 10.96 -25.96
N PHE A 167 21.50 10.27 -25.01
CA PHE A 167 22.96 10.30 -24.85
C PHE A 167 23.69 9.41 -25.86
N TRP A 168 23.21 8.19 -26.09
CA TRP A 168 23.94 7.19 -26.89
C TRP A 168 23.71 7.29 -28.40
N VAL A 169 22.55 7.76 -28.87
CA VAL A 169 22.25 7.88 -30.32
C VAL A 169 23.25 8.79 -31.05
N PRO A 170 23.61 10.00 -30.54
CA PRO A 170 24.64 10.82 -31.18
C PRO A 170 26.02 10.18 -31.21
N VAL A 171 26.40 9.43 -30.16
CA VAL A 171 27.69 8.73 -30.09
C VAL A 171 27.76 7.66 -31.18
N VAL A 172 26.69 6.86 -31.34
CA VAL A 172 26.61 5.82 -32.37
C VAL A 172 26.52 6.42 -33.78
N ALA A 173 25.88 7.58 -33.96
CA ALA A 173 25.77 8.23 -35.27
C ALA A 173 27.07 8.86 -35.77
N VAL A 174 28.02 9.15 -34.86
CA VAL A 174 29.32 9.79 -35.18
C VAL A 174 30.47 8.77 -35.21
N MET A 175 30.30 7.58 -34.63
CA MET A 175 31.21 6.43 -34.78
C MET A 175 31.00 5.72 -36.11
#